data_AF-A0A9P7QB14-F1
#
_entry.id   AF-A0A9P7QB14-F1
#
_cell.length_a   1.000
_cell.length_b   1.000
_cell.length_c   1.000
_cell.angle_alpha   90.00
_cell.angle_beta   90.00
_cell.angle_gamma   90.00
#
_symmetry.space_group_name_H-M   'P 1'
#
loop_
_entity.id
_entity.type
_entity.pdbx_description
1 polymer ?
#
loop_
_entity_poly.entity_id
_entity_poly.type
_entity_poly.pdbx_seq_one_letter_code
_entity_poly.pdbx_strand_id
1 'polypeptide(L)'
;MAIDFSDPEAMRLYFAQIEDRQASLLLQMKKKDEEIKERDEEIKERDEEIKERDEEIERDRKRRRLHEEEVASLREETEEAVQKMNAFAQENQGLKLETEGSPLLKYINISGKTICTKLVVEENPKRRTTGAAVTNIDGKVYPHDVKPWKGFLKELRVNFETVCQAFPPDYRGFYCSKTLDDISKQSVTPIANEPEVSDFISINIETPVKTILEKLKSLDPDGKVCRINGTIDFRRTAYDVNELNAEGLAGCRNNMANLQPDRFCVCFKRDLSTGSTTLLYF
;
A
#
# COMPACT_ATOMS: atom_id res chain seq x y z
N MET A 1 -30.74 -89.89 72.07
CA MET A 1 -30.14 -90.63 73.19
C MET A 1 -30.52 -89.84 74.44
N ALA A 2 -31.45 -90.35 75.25
CA ALA A 2 -31.97 -89.63 76.41
C ALA A 2 -30.97 -89.78 77.57
N ILE A 3 -30.51 -88.66 78.13
CA ILE A 3 -29.57 -88.63 79.24
C ILE A 3 -30.38 -88.91 80.52
N ASP A 4 -29.97 -89.91 81.32
CA ASP A 4 -30.55 -90.16 82.64
C ASP A 4 -30.00 -89.13 83.63
N PHE A 5 -30.84 -88.18 84.04
CA PHE A 5 -30.48 -87.08 84.95
C PHE A 5 -30.42 -87.52 86.43
N SER A 6 -30.55 -88.82 86.72
CA SER A 6 -30.43 -89.37 88.08
C SER A 6 -28.99 -89.77 88.44
N ASP A 7 -28.09 -89.84 87.45
CA ASP A 7 -26.67 -90.15 87.62
C ASP A 7 -25.82 -88.87 87.71
N PRO A 8 -25.21 -88.57 88.89
CA PRO A 8 -24.38 -87.39 89.09
C PRO A 8 -23.16 -87.31 88.16
N GLU A 9 -22.62 -88.44 87.71
CA GLU A 9 -21.48 -88.50 86.78
C GLU A 9 -21.90 -88.10 85.35
N ALA A 10 -23.04 -88.63 84.87
CA ALA A 10 -23.58 -88.29 83.56
C ALA A 10 -23.95 -86.80 83.44
N MET A 11 -24.47 -86.20 84.52
CA MET A 11 -24.79 -84.78 84.56
C MET A 11 -23.54 -83.90 84.54
N ARG A 12 -22.46 -84.29 85.24
CA ARG A 12 -21.16 -83.60 85.22
C ARG A 12 -20.52 -83.62 83.82
N LEU A 13 -20.53 -84.77 83.15
CA LEU A 13 -20.03 -84.91 81.78
C LEU A 13 -20.82 -84.05 80.78
N TYR A 14 -22.14 -83.97 80.93
CA TYR A 14 -22.98 -83.12 80.08
C TYR A 14 -22.71 -81.62 80.27
N PHE A 15 -22.53 -81.16 81.52
CA PHE A 15 -22.16 -79.77 81.79
C PHE A 15 -20.76 -79.43 81.29
N ALA A 16 -19.77 -80.32 81.47
CA ALA A 16 -18.42 -80.13 80.93
C ALA A 16 -18.43 -80.03 79.39
N GLN A 17 -19.25 -80.84 78.71
CA GLN A 17 -19.39 -80.78 77.26
C GLN A 17 -20.06 -79.49 76.77
N ILE A 18 -21.01 -78.93 77.55
CA ILE A 18 -21.62 -77.63 77.26
C ILE A 18 -20.59 -76.50 77.46
N GLU A 19 -19.81 -76.55 78.53
CA GLU A 19 -18.75 -75.57 78.83
C GLU A 19 -17.68 -75.56 77.74
N ASP A 20 -17.22 -76.73 77.28
CA ASP A 20 -16.28 -76.83 76.16
C ASP A 20 -16.86 -76.26 74.85
N ARG A 21 -18.15 -76.52 74.58
CA ARG A 21 -18.82 -76.00 73.39
C ARG A 21 -18.99 -74.49 73.46
N GLN A 22 -19.29 -73.95 74.64
CA GLN A 22 -19.37 -72.50 74.88
C GLN A 22 -17.99 -71.85 74.75
N ALA A 23 -16.94 -72.46 75.29
CA ALA A 23 -15.56 -72.00 75.17
C ALA A 23 -15.08 -72.00 73.71
N SER A 24 -15.40 -73.05 72.95
CA SER A 24 -15.08 -73.13 71.52
C SER A 24 -15.82 -72.07 70.69
N LEU A 25 -17.09 -71.77 71.02
CA LEU A 25 -17.86 -70.72 70.37
C LEU A 25 -17.28 -69.33 70.67
N LEU A 26 -16.94 -69.06 71.94
CA LEU A 26 -16.28 -67.82 72.35
C LEU A 26 -14.94 -67.62 71.64
N LEU A 27 -14.16 -68.68 71.46
CA LEU A 27 -12.88 -68.61 70.74
C LEU A 27 -13.08 -68.30 69.25
N GLN A 28 -14.09 -68.90 68.61
CA GLN A 28 -14.44 -68.60 67.22
C GLN A 28 -14.96 -67.18 67.04
N MET A 29 -15.77 -66.67 67.98
CA MET A 29 -16.24 -65.28 67.96
C MET A 29 -15.07 -64.31 68.09
N LYS A 30 -14.17 -64.52 69.06
CA LYS A 30 -12.97 -63.70 69.20
C LYS A 30 -12.12 -63.70 67.93
N LYS A 31 -11.94 -64.86 67.31
CA LYS A 31 -11.16 -64.96 66.06
C LYS A 31 -11.81 -64.20 64.90
N LYS A 32 -13.15 -64.24 64.79
CA LYS A 32 -13.89 -63.47 63.78
C LYS A 32 -13.88 -61.97 64.06
N ASP A 33 -13.97 -61.57 65.33
CA ASP A 33 -13.90 -60.16 65.71
C ASP A 33 -12.52 -59.57 65.38
N GLU A 34 -11.44 -60.34 65.60
CA GLU A 34 -10.08 -59.97 65.20
C GLU A 34 -9.96 -59.84 63.67
N GLU A 35 -10.52 -60.79 62.91
CA GLU A 35 -10.49 -60.78 61.43
C GLU A 35 -11.33 -59.63 60.84
N ILE A 36 -12.45 -59.28 61.46
CA ILE A 36 -13.25 -58.11 61.07
C ILE A 36 -12.47 -56.83 61.34
N LYS A 37 -11.79 -56.76 62.49
CA LYS A 37 -11.00 -55.59 62.86
C LYS A 37 -9.83 -55.36 61.91
N GLU A 38 -9.11 -56.42 61.51
CA GLU A 38 -8.06 -56.33 60.49
C GLU A 38 -8.63 -55.86 59.14
N ARG A 39 -9.81 -56.35 58.73
CA ARG A 39 -10.46 -55.89 57.49
C ARG A 39 -10.92 -54.45 57.54
N ASP A 40 -11.46 -53.99 58.67
CA ASP A 40 -11.90 -52.61 58.83
C ASP A 40 -10.69 -51.65 58.79
N GLU A 41 -9.54 -52.06 59.31
CA GLU A 41 -8.28 -51.33 59.18
C GLU A 41 -7.79 -51.27 57.72
N GLU A 42 -7.81 -52.41 56.98
CA GLU A 42 -7.42 -52.44 55.57
C GLU A 42 -8.36 -51.59 54.68
N ILE A 43 -9.67 -51.62 54.94
CA ILE A 43 -10.65 -50.79 54.22
C ILE A 43 -10.36 -49.31 54.47
N LYS A 44 -10.06 -48.95 55.71
CA LYS A 44 -9.77 -47.56 56.07
C LYS A 44 -8.51 -47.03 55.39
N GLU A 45 -7.45 -47.83 55.32
CA GLU A 45 -6.23 -47.47 54.57
C GLU A 45 -6.52 -47.29 53.07
N ARG A 46 -7.31 -48.18 52.46
CA ARG A 46 -7.69 -48.05 51.04
C ARG A 46 -8.55 -46.83 50.76
N ASP A 47 -9.49 -46.50 51.65
CA ASP A 47 -10.34 -45.33 51.50
C ASP A 47 -9.51 -44.03 51.58
N GLU A 48 -8.49 -43.99 52.44
CA GLU A 48 -7.53 -42.88 52.51
C GLU A 48 -6.69 -42.77 51.22
N GLU A 49 -6.17 -43.87 50.69
CA GLU A 49 -5.40 -43.89 49.43
C GLU A 49 -6.25 -43.45 48.22
N ILE A 50 -7.50 -43.90 48.14
CA ILE A 50 -8.44 -43.50 47.08
C ILE A 50 -8.70 -42.00 47.16
N LYS A 51 -8.90 -41.47 48.36
CA LYS A 51 -9.15 -40.04 48.56
C LYS A 51 -7.95 -39.18 48.13
N GLU A 52 -6.72 -39.58 48.46
CA GLU A 52 -5.51 -38.88 48.02
C GLU A 52 -5.36 -38.90 46.49
N ARG A 53 -5.64 -40.04 45.84
CA ARG A 53 -5.63 -40.15 44.38
C ARG A 53 -6.68 -39.26 43.72
N ASP A 54 -7.90 -39.21 44.25
CA ASP A 54 -8.97 -38.36 43.72
C ASP A 54 -8.60 -36.87 43.83
N GLU A 55 -7.99 -36.46 44.95
CA GLU A 55 -7.50 -35.09 45.14
C GLU A 55 -6.34 -34.74 44.19
N GLU A 56 -5.47 -35.69 43.86
CA GLU A 56 -4.42 -35.51 42.86
C GLU A 56 -4.99 -35.38 41.44
N ILE A 57 -5.96 -36.22 41.07
CA ILE A 57 -6.63 -36.17 39.77
C ILE A 57 -7.35 -34.84 39.57
N GLU A 58 -8.04 -34.33 40.59
CA GLU A 58 -8.70 -33.02 40.50
C GLU A 58 -7.70 -31.87 40.39
N ARG A 59 -6.56 -31.93 41.08
CA ARG A 59 -5.48 -30.95 40.91
C ARG A 59 -4.89 -30.97 39.50
N ASP A 60 -4.70 -32.14 38.91
CA ASP A 60 -4.21 -32.26 37.52
C ASP A 60 -5.23 -31.75 36.51
N ARG A 61 -6.52 -32.10 36.68
CA ARG A 61 -7.61 -31.58 35.85
C ARG A 61 -7.72 -30.07 35.89
N LYS A 62 -7.54 -29.47 37.08
CA LYS A 62 -7.58 -28.01 37.22
C LYS A 62 -6.40 -27.34 36.52
N ARG A 63 -5.20 -27.92 36.62
CA ARG A 63 -4.00 -27.43 35.91
C ARG A 63 -4.15 -27.51 34.39
N ARG A 64 -4.69 -28.61 33.86
CA ARG A 64 -4.94 -28.75 32.41
C ARG A 64 -5.94 -27.72 31.90
N ARG A 65 -7.03 -27.49 32.63
CA ARG A 65 -8.03 -26.47 32.26
C ARG A 65 -7.43 -25.07 32.17
N LEU A 66 -6.64 -24.68 33.18
CA LEU A 66 -5.96 -23.38 33.17
C LEU A 66 -4.98 -23.25 32.01
N HIS A 67 -4.22 -24.31 31.71
CA HIS A 67 -3.29 -24.29 30.60
C HIS A 67 -4.00 -24.23 29.23
N GLU A 68 -5.10 -24.95 29.06
CA GLU A 68 -5.92 -24.88 27.85
C GLU A 68 -6.54 -23.50 27.65
N GLU A 69 -7.02 -22.86 28.71
CA GLU A 69 -7.53 -21.48 28.66
C GLU A 69 -6.42 -20.47 28.31
N GLU A 70 -5.23 -20.61 28.89
CA GLU A 70 -4.09 -19.74 28.58
C GLU A 70 -3.63 -19.91 27.12
N VAL A 71 -3.55 -21.15 26.63
CA VAL A 71 -3.22 -21.45 25.23
C VAL A 71 -4.30 -20.93 24.28
N ALA A 72 -5.58 -21.03 24.64
CA ALA A 72 -6.67 -20.50 23.83
C ALA A 72 -6.61 -18.97 23.75
N SER A 73 -6.38 -18.29 24.88
CA SER A 73 -6.24 -16.83 24.94
C SER A 73 -5.04 -16.35 24.12
N LEU A 74 -3.89 -17.04 24.23
CA LEU A 74 -2.70 -16.70 23.43
C LEU A 74 -2.95 -16.90 21.93
N ARG A 75 -3.67 -17.96 21.54
CA ARG A 75 -4.02 -18.18 20.12
C ARG A 75 -4.88 -17.07 19.58
N GLU A 76 -5.93 -16.68 20.31
CA GLU A 76 -6.82 -15.59 19.93
C GLU A 76 -6.06 -14.27 19.76
N GLU A 77 -5.18 -13.93 20.70
CA GLU A 77 -4.35 -12.72 20.60
C GLU A 77 -3.39 -12.76 19.39
N THR A 78 -2.78 -13.92 19.12
CA THR A 78 -1.91 -14.07 17.94
C THR A 78 -2.67 -13.99 16.62
N GLU A 79 -3.88 -14.56 16.55
CA GLU A 79 -4.73 -14.49 15.37
C GLU A 79 -5.18 -13.05 15.11
N GLU A 80 -5.60 -12.32 16.14
CA GLU A 80 -5.91 -10.90 16.03
C GLU A 80 -4.71 -10.08 15.57
N ALA A 81 -3.53 -10.33 16.14
CA ALA A 81 -2.30 -9.62 15.77
C ALA A 81 -1.94 -9.89 14.30
N VAL A 82 -2.06 -11.14 13.84
CA VAL A 82 -1.82 -11.52 12.44
C VAL A 82 -2.84 -10.87 11.51
N GLN A 83 -4.13 -10.85 11.88
CA GLN A 83 -5.17 -10.18 11.09
C GLN A 83 -4.91 -8.67 10.98
N LYS A 84 -4.60 -8.00 12.10
CA LYS A 84 -4.26 -6.57 12.12
C LYS A 84 -3.01 -6.29 11.29
N MET A 85 -1.98 -7.12 11.39
CA MET A 85 -0.75 -6.97 10.61
C MET A 85 -1.00 -7.16 9.11
N ASN A 86 -1.81 -8.15 8.72
CA ASN A 86 -2.18 -8.38 7.32
C ASN A 86 -3.02 -7.23 6.75
N ALA A 87 -3.99 -6.72 7.50
CA ALA A 87 -4.79 -5.56 7.10
C ALA A 87 -3.90 -4.32 6.92
N PHE A 88 -3.01 -4.06 7.87
CA PHE A 88 -2.05 -2.97 7.80
C PHE A 88 -1.07 -3.12 6.63
N ALA A 89 -0.60 -4.33 6.35
CA ALA A 89 0.28 -4.61 5.21
C ALA A 89 -0.45 -4.37 3.87
N GLN A 90 -1.72 -4.78 3.77
CA GLN A 90 -2.53 -4.57 2.58
C GLN A 90 -2.81 -3.07 2.35
N GLU A 91 -3.17 -2.34 3.40
CA GLU A 91 -3.39 -0.89 3.33
C GLU A 91 -2.09 -0.16 2.93
N ASN A 92 -0.96 -0.52 3.54
CA ASN A 92 0.35 0.03 3.17
C ASN A 92 0.74 -0.29 1.73
N GLN A 93 0.43 -1.49 1.22
CA GLN A 93 0.69 -1.82 -0.19
C GLN A 93 -0.18 -0.95 -1.12
N GLY A 94 -1.46 -0.73 -0.78
CA GLY A 94 -2.34 0.18 -1.51
C GLY A 94 -1.80 1.61 -1.52
N LEU A 95 -1.49 2.15 -0.33
CA LEU A 95 -0.88 3.47 -0.18
C LEU A 95 0.44 3.60 -0.94
N LYS A 96 1.29 2.57 -0.90
CA LYS A 96 2.57 2.56 -1.62
C LYS A 96 2.35 2.62 -3.13
N LEU A 97 1.43 1.83 -3.70
CA LEU A 97 1.12 1.90 -5.14
C LEU A 97 0.53 3.26 -5.57
N GLU A 98 -0.14 3.94 -4.65
CA GLU A 98 -0.76 5.23 -4.89
C GLU A 98 0.18 6.42 -4.69
N THR A 99 1.25 6.26 -3.89
CA THR A 99 2.23 7.31 -3.57
C THR A 99 3.57 7.11 -4.29
N GLU A 100 3.86 5.90 -4.75
CA GLU A 100 5.02 5.61 -5.59
C GLU A 100 4.88 6.36 -6.91
N GLY A 101 5.97 7.01 -7.31
CA GLY A 101 5.99 7.79 -8.54
C GLY A 101 5.71 6.91 -9.77
N SER A 102 5.28 7.54 -10.86
CA SER A 102 4.93 6.82 -12.08
C SER A 102 6.15 6.62 -12.99
N PRO A 103 6.20 5.56 -13.82
CA PRO A 103 7.08 5.53 -14.98
C PRO A 103 6.63 6.53 -16.05
N LEU A 104 7.54 6.91 -16.96
CA LEU A 104 7.30 7.91 -18.01
C LEU A 104 6.01 7.65 -18.81
N LEU A 105 5.83 6.42 -19.31
CA LEU A 105 4.68 6.09 -20.16
C LEU A 105 3.34 6.24 -19.43
N LYS A 106 3.30 5.84 -18.16
CA LYS A 106 2.11 5.99 -17.32
C LYS A 106 1.82 7.48 -17.08
N TYR A 107 2.85 8.26 -16.78
CA TYR A 107 2.75 9.71 -16.60
C TYR A 107 2.18 10.40 -17.85
N ILE A 108 2.76 10.14 -19.04
CA ILE A 108 2.30 10.73 -20.31
C ILE A 108 0.86 10.34 -20.62
N ASN A 109 0.46 9.08 -20.40
CA ASN A 109 -0.91 8.64 -20.63
C ASN A 109 -1.92 9.40 -19.75
N ILE A 110 -1.59 9.57 -18.47
CA ILE A 110 -2.43 10.32 -17.52
C ILE A 110 -2.49 11.80 -17.92
N SER A 111 -1.36 12.43 -18.24
CA SER A 111 -1.33 13.81 -18.72
C SER A 111 -2.15 13.98 -20.01
N GLY A 112 -2.03 13.06 -20.96
CA GLY A 112 -2.79 13.06 -22.21
C GLY A 112 -4.30 12.96 -21.99
N LYS A 113 -4.74 12.01 -21.15
CA LYS A 113 -6.15 11.91 -20.75
C LYS A 113 -6.66 13.18 -20.09
N THR A 114 -5.83 13.80 -19.24
CA THR A 114 -6.17 15.05 -18.55
C THR A 114 -6.38 16.19 -19.55
N ILE A 115 -5.49 16.36 -20.52
CA ILE A 115 -5.62 17.36 -21.59
C ILE A 115 -6.91 17.15 -22.38
N CYS A 116 -7.15 15.92 -22.86
CA CYS A 116 -8.31 15.61 -23.72
C CYS A 116 -9.66 15.79 -23.01
N THR A 117 -9.73 15.48 -21.72
CA THR A 117 -10.98 15.58 -20.95
C THR A 117 -11.32 16.99 -20.51
N LYS A 118 -10.34 17.90 -20.48
CA LYS A 118 -10.50 19.23 -19.85
C LYS A 118 -10.36 20.40 -20.77
N LEU A 119 -9.98 20.16 -22.02
CA LEU A 119 -10.09 21.16 -23.06
C LEU A 119 -11.59 21.37 -23.38
N VAL A 120 -12.28 22.09 -22.49
CA VAL A 120 -13.70 22.44 -22.60
C VAL A 120 -13.79 23.95 -22.76
N VAL A 121 -14.44 24.39 -23.83
CA VAL A 121 -14.66 25.82 -24.10
C VAL A 121 -15.93 26.27 -23.38
N GLU A 122 -15.91 27.47 -22.80
CA GLU A 122 -17.10 28.09 -22.19
C GLU A 122 -18.19 28.32 -23.25
N GLU A 123 -19.33 27.67 -23.07
CA GLU A 123 -20.44 27.76 -24.01
C GLU A 123 -21.42 28.88 -23.68
N ASN A 124 -21.42 29.39 -22.44
CA ASN A 124 -22.39 30.37 -21.95
C ASN A 124 -22.46 31.61 -22.86
N PRO A 125 -23.59 31.85 -23.55
CA PRO A 125 -23.74 32.98 -24.47
C PRO A 125 -23.56 34.34 -23.81
N LYS A 126 -23.79 34.44 -22.49
CA LYS A 126 -23.62 35.68 -21.71
C LYS A 126 -22.16 36.03 -21.42
N ARG A 127 -21.25 35.08 -21.59
CA ARG A 127 -19.80 35.25 -21.42
C ARG A 127 -19.06 35.43 -22.74
N ARG A 128 -19.76 35.27 -23.87
CA ARG A 128 -19.22 35.58 -25.18
C ARG A 128 -19.19 37.09 -25.35
N THR A 129 -18.17 37.59 -26.03
CA THR A 129 -18.08 38.99 -26.42
C THR A 129 -19.30 39.34 -27.29
N THR A 130 -20.26 40.06 -26.72
CA THR A 130 -21.45 40.54 -27.43
C THR A 130 -21.07 41.74 -28.29
N GLY A 131 -20.65 41.47 -29.51
CA GLY A 131 -20.36 42.51 -30.50
C GLY A 131 -19.94 41.91 -31.83
N ALA A 132 -20.53 42.38 -32.93
CA ALA A 132 -20.17 41.99 -34.29
C ALA A 132 -18.77 42.45 -34.75
N ALA A 133 -17.97 43.03 -33.83
CA ALA A 133 -16.59 43.37 -34.09
C ALA A 133 -15.77 42.08 -34.04
N VAL A 134 -15.59 41.45 -35.20
CA VAL A 134 -14.57 40.43 -35.43
C VAL A 134 -13.26 40.93 -34.81
N THR A 135 -12.57 40.08 -34.04
CA THR A 135 -11.28 40.43 -33.42
C THR A 135 -10.41 41.13 -34.45
N ASN A 136 -10.09 42.41 -34.23
CA ASN A 136 -9.30 43.16 -35.18
C ASN A 136 -7.92 42.50 -35.30
N ILE A 137 -7.65 41.96 -36.49
CA ILE A 137 -6.41 41.26 -36.86
C ILE A 137 -5.39 42.20 -37.52
N ASP A 138 -5.71 43.48 -37.69
CA ASP A 138 -4.79 44.46 -38.29
C ASP A 138 -3.47 44.51 -37.50
N GLY A 139 -2.36 44.24 -38.19
CA GLY A 139 -1.01 44.21 -37.62
C GLY A 139 -0.63 42.91 -36.90
N LYS A 140 -1.52 41.90 -36.81
CA LYS A 140 -1.19 40.59 -36.23
C LYS A 140 -0.69 39.62 -37.29
N VAL A 141 0.40 38.92 -37.00
CA VAL A 141 0.93 37.86 -37.88
C VAL A 141 0.06 36.61 -37.71
N TYR A 142 -0.44 36.07 -38.80
CA TYR A 142 -1.18 34.80 -38.82
C TYR A 142 -0.75 33.94 -40.01
N PRO A 143 -0.74 32.60 -39.86
CA PRO A 143 -0.40 31.71 -40.95
C PRO A 143 -1.47 31.82 -42.06
N HIS A 144 -1.02 32.06 -43.29
CA HIS A 144 -1.91 32.10 -44.46
C HIS A 144 -2.32 30.68 -44.90
N ASP A 145 -1.42 29.71 -44.73
CA ASP A 145 -1.65 28.30 -45.06
C ASP A 145 -1.21 27.40 -43.89
N VAL A 146 -2.04 26.42 -43.53
CA VAL A 146 -1.65 25.31 -42.64
C VAL A 146 -1.29 24.11 -43.49
N LYS A 147 0.01 23.80 -43.59
CA LYS A 147 0.49 22.66 -44.38
C LYS A 147 0.73 21.44 -43.49
N PRO A 148 0.36 20.22 -43.92
CA PRO A 148 0.72 19.01 -43.19
C PRO A 148 2.23 18.86 -43.07
N TRP A 149 2.73 18.63 -41.87
CA TRP A 149 4.13 18.30 -41.65
C TRP A 149 4.41 16.87 -42.11
N LYS A 150 4.84 16.74 -43.36
CA LYS A 150 5.20 15.45 -43.97
C LYS A 150 6.31 14.79 -43.17
N GLY A 151 6.09 13.54 -42.74
CA GLY A 151 7.09 12.76 -41.98
C GLY A 151 7.05 12.94 -40.46
N PHE A 152 6.30 13.93 -39.94
CA PHE A 152 6.26 14.25 -38.51
C PHE A 152 6.02 13.03 -37.61
N LEU A 153 5.00 12.21 -37.92
CA LEU A 153 4.68 11.04 -37.09
C LEU A 153 5.81 10.01 -37.04
N LYS A 154 6.56 9.88 -38.14
CA LYS A 154 7.69 8.95 -38.21
C LYS A 154 8.85 9.46 -37.36
N GLU A 155 9.19 10.75 -37.50
CA GLU A 155 10.24 11.40 -36.71
C GLU A 155 9.88 11.43 -35.22
N LEU A 156 8.64 11.79 -34.89
CA LEU A 156 8.12 11.80 -33.52
C LEU A 156 8.24 10.42 -32.88
N ARG A 157 7.88 9.34 -33.59
CA ARG A 157 7.97 7.98 -33.07
C ARG A 157 9.41 7.60 -32.71
N VAL A 158 10.35 7.83 -33.63
CA VAL A 158 11.77 7.51 -33.42
C VAL A 158 12.33 8.30 -32.23
N ASN A 159 12.04 9.60 -32.17
CA ASN A 159 12.49 10.46 -31.08
C ASN A 159 11.86 10.03 -29.75
N PHE A 160 10.56 9.70 -29.75
CA PHE A 160 9.84 9.25 -28.56
C PHE A 160 10.37 7.92 -28.02
N GLU A 161 10.65 6.96 -28.90
CA GLU A 161 11.27 5.68 -28.52
C GLU A 161 12.66 5.91 -27.91
N THR A 162 13.46 6.79 -28.51
CA THR A 162 14.80 7.15 -27.98
C THR A 162 14.69 7.78 -26.59
N VAL A 163 13.74 8.71 -26.40
CA VAL A 163 13.45 9.31 -25.08
C VAL A 163 13.02 8.24 -24.08
N CYS A 164 12.13 7.32 -24.45
CA CYS A 164 11.68 6.24 -23.58
C CYS A 164 12.84 5.33 -23.15
N GLN A 165 13.78 5.02 -24.05
CA GLN A 165 14.96 4.21 -23.75
C GLN A 165 15.93 4.88 -22.77
N ALA A 166 15.93 6.22 -22.67
CA ALA A 166 16.75 6.94 -21.71
C ALA A 166 16.29 6.76 -20.26
N PHE A 167 15.02 6.40 -20.05
CA PHE A 167 14.49 6.14 -18.71
C PHE A 167 14.64 4.66 -18.35
N PRO A 168 15.31 4.33 -17.23
CA PRO A 168 15.37 2.95 -16.75
C PRO A 168 13.96 2.36 -16.55
N PRO A 169 13.75 1.05 -16.80
CA PRO A 169 12.44 0.40 -16.63
C PRO A 169 11.84 0.57 -15.22
N ASP A 170 12.70 0.65 -14.21
CA ASP A 170 12.34 0.80 -12.80
C ASP A 170 12.31 2.27 -12.35
N TYR A 171 12.51 3.22 -13.26
CA TYR A 171 12.42 4.63 -12.92
C TYR A 171 10.99 5.02 -12.57
N ARG A 172 10.82 5.61 -11.38
CA ARG A 172 9.54 6.06 -10.81
C ARG A 172 9.63 7.51 -10.32
N GLY A 173 10.26 8.39 -11.12
CA GLY A 173 10.51 9.78 -10.74
C GLY A 173 9.43 10.79 -11.13
N PHE A 174 8.31 10.34 -11.71
CA PHE A 174 7.19 11.19 -12.09
C PHE A 174 6.08 11.17 -11.06
N TYR A 175 5.20 12.17 -11.07
CA TYR A 175 4.06 12.22 -10.14
C TYR A 175 3.23 10.94 -10.16
N CYS A 176 2.77 10.52 -8.98
CA CYS A 176 1.86 9.39 -8.85
C CYS A 176 0.46 9.76 -9.36
N SER A 177 -0.39 8.75 -9.56
CA SER A 177 -1.74 8.95 -10.11
C SER A 177 -2.57 9.91 -9.27
N LYS A 178 -2.49 9.81 -7.93
CA LYS A 178 -3.22 10.69 -7.01
C LYS A 178 -2.85 12.16 -7.17
N THR A 179 -1.55 12.46 -7.16
CA THR A 179 -1.08 13.83 -7.33
C THR A 179 -1.51 14.39 -8.69
N LEU A 180 -1.44 13.57 -9.74
CA LEU A 180 -1.93 13.98 -11.05
C LEU A 180 -3.43 14.23 -11.04
N ASP A 181 -4.23 13.33 -10.46
CA ASP A 181 -5.68 13.47 -10.34
C ASP A 181 -6.08 14.73 -9.56
N ASP A 182 -5.33 15.08 -8.52
CA ASP A 182 -5.58 16.26 -7.71
C ASP A 182 -5.18 17.56 -8.42
N ILE A 183 -4.02 17.61 -9.10
CA ILE A 183 -3.66 18.70 -10.03
C ILE A 183 -4.75 18.84 -11.08
N SER A 184 -5.23 17.70 -11.56
CA SER A 184 -6.32 17.60 -12.50
C SER A 184 -7.58 18.32 -11.95
N LYS A 185 -8.05 18.01 -10.75
CA LYS A 185 -9.32 18.57 -10.23
C LYS A 185 -9.29 20.09 -10.09
N GLN A 186 -8.11 20.68 -9.90
CA GLN A 186 -7.96 22.14 -9.78
C GLN A 186 -8.18 22.89 -11.11
N SER A 187 -8.09 22.23 -12.26
CA SER A 187 -8.06 22.88 -13.59
C SER A 187 -9.37 22.74 -14.41
N VAL A 188 -10.52 22.49 -13.77
CA VAL A 188 -11.76 22.07 -14.47
C VAL A 188 -12.67 23.23 -14.90
N THR A 189 -12.19 24.47 -14.89
CA THR A 189 -12.99 25.62 -15.37
C THR A 189 -13.03 25.64 -16.90
N PRO A 190 -14.22 25.72 -17.54
CA PRO A 190 -14.31 25.93 -18.98
C PRO A 190 -13.56 27.19 -19.40
N ILE A 191 -12.79 27.07 -20.49
CA ILE A 191 -11.94 28.14 -21.00
C ILE A 191 -12.82 29.20 -21.67
N ALA A 192 -12.83 30.40 -21.10
CA ALA A 192 -13.64 31.54 -21.53
C ALA A 192 -12.84 32.66 -22.19
N ASN A 193 -11.52 32.74 -21.96
CA ASN A 193 -10.67 33.82 -22.45
C ASN A 193 -9.21 33.37 -22.69
N GLU A 194 -8.42 34.24 -23.34
CA GLU A 194 -7.02 33.98 -23.70
C GLU A 194 -6.10 33.73 -22.48
N PRO A 195 -6.21 34.47 -21.36
CA PRO A 195 -5.49 34.12 -20.12
C PRO A 195 -5.75 32.69 -19.64
N GLU A 196 -7.00 32.22 -19.68
CA GLU A 196 -7.34 30.85 -19.27
C GLU A 196 -6.80 29.79 -20.24
N VAL A 197 -6.72 30.10 -21.56
CA VAL A 197 -6.00 29.24 -22.53
C VAL A 197 -4.52 29.15 -22.15
N SER A 198 -3.93 30.30 -21.80
CA SER A 198 -2.54 30.40 -21.37
C SER A 198 -2.30 29.53 -20.13
N ASP A 199 -3.11 29.67 -19.08
CA ASP A 199 -3.00 28.88 -17.86
C ASP A 199 -3.18 27.38 -18.13
N PHE A 200 -4.15 27.02 -18.98
CA PHE A 200 -4.37 25.64 -19.39
C PHE A 200 -3.14 25.02 -20.04
N ILE A 201 -2.52 25.72 -21.01
CA ILE A 201 -1.30 25.27 -21.70
C ILE A 201 -0.14 25.14 -20.68
N SER A 202 0.00 26.11 -19.79
CA SER A 202 1.01 26.11 -18.72
C SER A 202 0.96 24.85 -17.88
N ILE A 203 -0.24 24.55 -17.37
CA ILE A 203 -0.47 23.50 -16.38
C ILE A 203 -0.44 22.13 -17.04
N ASN A 204 -1.07 21.98 -18.20
CA ASN A 204 -1.35 20.66 -18.77
C ASN A 204 -0.34 20.23 -19.84
N ILE A 205 0.41 21.17 -20.43
CA ILE A 205 1.37 20.87 -21.51
C ILE A 205 2.78 21.23 -21.07
N GLU A 206 3.03 22.50 -20.76
CA GLU A 206 4.38 22.99 -20.52
C GLU A 206 4.99 22.40 -19.25
N THR A 207 4.25 22.41 -18.13
CA THR A 207 4.73 21.86 -16.86
C THR A 207 5.07 20.36 -16.95
N PRO A 208 4.20 19.51 -17.54
CA PRO A 208 4.55 18.10 -17.76
C PRO A 208 5.76 17.89 -18.66
N VAL A 209 5.86 18.65 -19.76
CA VAL A 209 7.02 18.56 -20.67
C VAL A 209 8.29 19.03 -19.96
N LYS A 210 8.24 20.13 -19.21
CA LYS A 210 9.35 20.63 -18.39
C LYS A 210 9.84 19.55 -17.44
N THR A 211 8.92 18.91 -16.73
CA THR A 211 9.21 17.84 -15.78
C THR A 211 9.94 16.70 -16.47
N ILE A 212 9.46 16.24 -17.63
CA ILE A 212 10.10 15.18 -18.42
C ILE A 212 11.52 15.57 -18.82
N LEU A 213 11.70 16.79 -19.36
CA LEU A 213 13.00 17.25 -19.83
C LEU A 213 14.00 17.46 -18.68
N GLU A 214 13.55 17.95 -17.51
CA GLU A 214 14.39 18.06 -16.32
C GLU A 214 14.84 16.70 -15.80
N LYS A 215 13.93 15.70 -15.76
CA LYS A 215 14.31 14.32 -15.40
C LYS A 215 15.24 13.71 -16.44
N LEU A 216 15.00 13.96 -17.72
CA LEU A 216 15.86 13.47 -18.80
C LEU A 216 17.27 14.07 -18.69
N LYS A 217 17.38 15.37 -18.44
CA LYS A 217 18.66 16.05 -18.19
C LYS A 217 19.44 15.43 -17.03
N SER A 218 18.75 14.96 -15.98
CA SER A 218 19.42 14.27 -14.86
C SER A 218 19.88 12.84 -15.18
N LEU A 219 19.18 12.14 -16.07
CA LEU A 219 19.46 10.74 -16.41
C LEU A 219 20.43 10.60 -17.60
N ASP A 220 20.51 11.63 -18.45
CA ASP A 220 21.40 11.71 -19.60
C ASP A 220 22.35 12.92 -19.48
N PRO A 221 23.25 12.94 -18.47
CA PRO A 221 24.15 14.08 -18.24
C PRO A 221 25.14 14.30 -19.39
N ASP A 222 25.46 13.24 -20.13
CA ASP A 222 26.34 13.28 -21.30
C ASP A 222 25.62 13.78 -22.57
N GLY A 223 24.28 13.89 -22.53
CA GLY A 223 23.45 14.31 -23.67
C GLY A 223 23.48 13.33 -24.84
N LYS A 224 23.57 12.02 -24.57
CA LYS A 224 23.58 10.94 -25.58
C LYS A 224 22.24 10.80 -26.30
N VAL A 225 21.14 11.01 -25.57
CA VAL A 225 19.75 10.95 -26.07
C VAL A 225 19.24 12.36 -26.35
N CYS A 226 19.36 13.26 -25.38
CA CYS A 226 18.92 14.65 -25.54
C CYS A 226 19.91 15.60 -24.87
N ARG A 227 20.60 16.39 -25.70
CA ARG A 227 21.54 17.39 -25.22
C ARG A 227 20.79 18.62 -24.69
N ILE A 228 20.46 18.59 -23.41
CA ILE A 228 19.78 19.68 -22.71
C ILE A 228 20.79 20.42 -21.82
N ASN A 229 21.29 21.57 -22.29
CA ASN A 229 22.08 22.47 -21.46
C ASN A 229 21.25 23.71 -21.06
N GLY A 230 21.55 24.31 -19.92
CA GLY A 230 20.84 25.52 -19.45
C GLY A 230 19.46 25.26 -18.82
N THR A 231 18.63 26.30 -18.77
CA THR A 231 17.25 26.30 -18.25
C THR A 231 16.25 25.98 -19.36
N ILE A 232 15.10 25.43 -18.97
CA ILE A 232 14.01 25.08 -19.88
C ILE A 232 12.88 26.08 -19.66
N ASP A 233 12.65 26.90 -20.67
CA ASP A 233 11.66 27.97 -20.64
C ASP A 233 10.78 27.88 -21.89
N PHE A 234 9.47 28.04 -21.69
CA PHE A 234 8.48 28.06 -22.76
C PHE A 234 8.13 29.51 -23.10
N ARG A 235 8.02 29.82 -24.39
CA ARG A 235 7.69 31.16 -24.88
C ARG A 235 6.41 31.09 -25.71
N ARG A 236 5.45 31.97 -25.44
CA ARG A 236 4.10 31.91 -26.03
C ARG A 236 3.84 33.03 -27.02
N THR A 237 4.58 34.13 -26.94
CA THR A 237 4.39 35.27 -27.84
C THR A 237 5.64 35.55 -28.68
N ALA A 238 5.43 36.11 -29.87
CA ALA A 238 6.52 36.62 -30.70
C ALA A 238 7.31 37.76 -30.03
N TYR A 239 6.72 38.42 -29.02
CA TYR A 239 7.39 39.47 -28.23
C TYR A 239 8.30 38.88 -27.15
N ASP A 240 7.98 37.71 -26.59
CA ASP A 240 8.85 36.96 -25.67
C ASP A 240 10.18 36.53 -26.33
N VAL A 241 10.23 36.53 -27.67
CA VAL A 241 11.44 36.26 -28.44
C VAL A 241 12.40 37.46 -28.41
N ASN A 242 11.90 38.68 -28.20
CA ASN A 242 12.65 39.94 -28.32
C ASN A 242 13.17 40.51 -26.99
N GLU A 243 12.60 40.14 -25.84
CA GLU A 243 13.16 40.49 -24.53
C GLU A 243 14.22 39.47 -24.09
N LEU A 244 15.46 39.72 -24.49
CA LEU A 244 16.63 39.12 -23.86
C LEU A 244 17.12 40.06 -22.77
N ASN A 245 17.14 39.56 -21.53
CA ASN A 245 17.91 40.15 -20.44
C ASN A 245 19.26 40.63 -20.99
N ALA A 246 19.48 41.93 -20.82
CA ALA A 246 20.60 42.65 -21.34
C ALA A 246 21.89 42.13 -20.71
N GLU A 247 22.61 41.27 -21.42
CA GLU A 247 24.06 41.06 -21.35
C GLU A 247 24.43 39.93 -22.32
N GLY A 248 24.67 40.24 -23.60
CA GLY A 248 25.35 39.28 -24.48
C GLY A 248 25.03 39.26 -25.97
N LEU A 249 24.17 40.12 -26.50
CA LEU A 249 23.78 40.06 -27.92
C LEU A 249 23.79 41.42 -28.64
N ALA A 250 24.98 42.04 -28.76
CA ALA A 250 25.19 43.16 -29.68
C ALA A 250 25.37 42.71 -31.16
N GLY A 251 25.40 41.41 -31.46
CA GLY A 251 25.76 40.89 -32.79
C GLY A 251 24.61 40.53 -33.74
N CYS A 252 23.36 40.40 -33.26
CA CYS A 252 22.26 39.86 -34.07
C CYS A 252 21.30 40.92 -34.64
N ARG A 253 21.67 42.21 -34.68
CA ARG A 253 20.80 43.24 -35.28
C ARG A 253 20.71 43.17 -36.81
N ASN A 254 21.72 42.60 -37.48
CA ASN A 254 21.88 42.81 -38.93
C ASN A 254 21.26 41.72 -39.83
N ASN A 255 20.71 40.64 -39.28
CA ASN A 255 20.13 39.54 -40.07
C ASN A 255 18.62 39.31 -39.86
N MET A 256 17.92 40.22 -39.19
CA MET A 256 16.46 40.09 -38.99
C MET A 256 15.62 40.47 -40.22
N ALA A 257 16.19 41.16 -41.22
CA ALA A 257 15.48 41.45 -42.48
C ALA A 257 15.21 40.18 -43.32
N ASN A 258 15.89 39.06 -43.01
CA ASN A 258 15.82 37.81 -43.76
C ASN A 258 15.21 36.65 -42.96
N LEU A 259 14.73 36.89 -41.74
CA LEU A 259 14.02 35.86 -40.98
C LEU A 259 12.58 35.80 -41.48
N GLN A 260 12.32 34.86 -42.38
CA GLN A 260 10.94 34.49 -42.73
C GLN A 260 10.26 33.92 -41.47
N PRO A 261 9.09 34.45 -41.07
CA PRO A 261 8.36 34.02 -39.87
C PRO A 261 7.91 32.55 -39.87
N ASP A 262 8.02 31.86 -41.00
CA ASP A 262 7.38 30.56 -41.25
C ASP A 262 8.26 29.34 -40.90
N ARG A 263 9.27 29.51 -40.05
CA ARG A 263 10.15 28.41 -39.62
C ARG A 263 10.18 28.29 -38.10
N PHE A 264 9.49 27.26 -37.58
CA PHE A 264 9.80 26.67 -36.28
C PHE A 264 11.25 26.15 -36.34
N CYS A 265 12.19 26.82 -35.68
CA CYS A 265 13.62 26.54 -35.79
C CYS A 265 14.20 26.22 -34.41
N VAL A 266 14.59 24.97 -34.13
CA VAL A 266 15.46 24.69 -32.97
C VAL A 266 16.81 25.35 -33.23
N CYS A 267 17.01 26.56 -32.72
CA CYS A 267 18.27 27.29 -32.87
C CYS A 267 19.32 26.70 -31.93
N PHE A 268 20.28 25.97 -32.49
CA PHE A 268 21.48 25.52 -31.80
C PHE A 268 22.58 26.55 -31.96
N LYS A 269 22.95 27.27 -30.88
CA LYS A 269 24.10 28.19 -30.92
C LYS A 269 25.37 27.39 -30.59
N ARG A 270 26.30 27.27 -31.55
CA ARG A 270 27.62 26.66 -31.32
C ARG A 270 28.61 27.55 -30.58
N ASP A 271 28.35 28.86 -30.54
CA ASP A 271 29.30 29.82 -29.98
C ASP A 271 28.65 30.56 -28.82
N LEU A 272 28.96 30.11 -27.61
CA LEU A 272 29.21 30.90 -26.39
C LEU A 272 29.57 29.92 -25.27
N SER A 273 30.70 30.19 -24.62
CA SER A 273 31.34 29.39 -23.58
C SER A 273 30.60 29.34 -22.23
N THR A 274 29.28 29.51 -22.21
CA THR A 274 28.45 29.45 -21.00
C THR A 274 27.01 29.09 -21.38
N GLY A 275 26.59 27.86 -21.07
CA GLY A 275 25.19 27.40 -21.08
C GLY A 275 24.49 27.37 -22.45
N SER A 276 24.50 26.22 -23.12
CA SER A 276 23.85 26.03 -24.42
C SER A 276 22.32 25.89 -24.30
N THR A 277 21.56 26.99 -24.40
CA THR A 277 20.09 26.96 -24.43
C THR A 277 19.55 26.22 -25.66
N THR A 278 18.72 25.21 -25.45
CA THR A 278 17.97 24.52 -26.53
C THR A 278 16.54 25.09 -26.58
N LEU A 279 16.17 25.69 -27.71
CA LEU A 279 14.85 26.30 -27.94
C LEU A 279 13.89 25.28 -28.57
N LEU A 280 12.77 25.01 -27.91
CA LEU A 280 11.63 24.27 -28.48
C LEU A 280 10.53 25.26 -28.84
N TYR A 281 10.07 25.22 -30.09
CA TYR A 281 8.93 26.00 -30.57
C TYR A 281 7.72 25.07 -30.62
N PHE A 282 6.61 25.49 -30.01
CA PHE A 282 5.32 24.82 -30.08
C PHE A 282 4.36 25.69 -30.89
#